data_AF-A0A229UFY0-F1
#
_entry.id   AF-A0A229UFY0-F1
#
_cell.length_a   1.000
_cell.length_b   1.000
_cell.length_c   1.000
_cell.angle_alpha   90.00
_cell.angle_beta   90.00
_cell.angle_gamma   90.00
#
_symmetry.space_group_name_H-M   'P 1'
#
loop_
_entity.id
_entity.type
_entity.pdbx_description
1 polymer ?
#
loop_
_entity_poly.entity_id
_entity_poly.type
_entity_poly.pdbx_seq_one_letter_code
_entity_poly.pdbx_strand_id
1 'polypeptide(L)' 'MAVLHDPSKYANEVRSDEATAKQLGITGAPFFVINRKFAISGAQPTEVFINALNQV' A
#
# COMPACT_ATOMS: atom_id res chain seq x y z
N MET A 1 7.27 11.65 21.85
CA MET A 1 7.16 10.86 20.60
C MET A 1 8.15 11.40 19.59
N ALA A 2 9.23 10.68 19.30
CA ALA A 2 10.36 11.21 18.51
C ALA A 2 9.99 11.59 17.05
N VAL A 3 8.99 10.94 16.45
CA VAL A 3 8.51 11.26 15.10
C VAL A 3 7.77 12.60 15.06
N LEU A 4 7.00 12.93 16.10
CA LEU A 4 6.25 14.19 16.14
C LEU A 4 7.15 15.43 16.27
N HIS A 5 8.39 15.25 16.72
CA HIS A 5 9.35 16.34 16.94
C HIS A 5 10.46 16.39 15.89
N ASP A 6 10.51 15.43 14.97
CA ASP A 6 11.48 15.39 13.89
C ASP A 6 10.75 14.99 12.58
N PRO A 7 10.39 15.97 11.75
CA PRO A 7 9.67 15.71 10.50
C PRO A 7 10.53 15.00 9.44
N SER A 8 11.85 14.94 9.62
CA SER A 8 12.75 14.24 8.71
C SER A 8 12.88 12.76 9.04
N LYS A 9 12.45 12.36 10.25
CA LYS A 9 12.51 10.98 10.70
C LYS A 9 11.64 10.10 9.80
N TYR A 10 12.26 9.11 9.15
CA TYR A 10 11.67 8.20 8.17
C TYR A 10 11.26 8.82 6.82
N ALA A 11 11.62 10.08 6.55
CA ALA A 11 11.19 10.76 5.32
C ALA A 11 11.68 10.04 4.05
N ASN A 12 12.89 9.47 4.08
CA ASN A 12 13.45 8.75 2.93
C ASN A 12 12.69 7.45 2.65
N GLU A 13 12.35 6.72 3.71
CA GLU A 13 11.59 5.48 3.66
C GLU A 13 10.19 5.73 3.11
N VAL A 14 9.50 6.78 3.59
CA VAL A 14 8.19 7.20 3.06
C VAL A 14 8.29 7.55 1.57
N ARG A 15 9.30 8.30 1.15
CA ARG A 15 9.50 8.66 -0.27
C ARG A 15 9.83 7.46 -1.14
N SER A 16 10.55 6.47 -0.60
CA SER A 16 10.84 5.21 -1.28
C SER A 16 9.55 4.42 -1.53
N ASP A 17 8.68 4.29 -0.53
CA ASP A 17 7.41 3.57 -0.65
C ASP A 17 6.47 4.25 -1.67
N GLU A 18 6.39 5.58 -1.65
CA GLU A 18 5.64 6.38 -2.64
C GLU A 18 6.19 6.17 -4.07
N ALA A 19 7.51 6.09 -4.23
CA ALA A 19 8.14 5.85 -5.52
C ALA A 19 7.83 4.44 -6.04
N THR A 20 7.88 3.42 -5.17
CA THR A 20 7.46 2.06 -5.52
C THR A 20 6.00 2.01 -5.93
N ALA A 21 5.10 2.69 -5.21
CA ALA A 21 3.69 2.76 -5.59
C ALA A 21 3.48 3.37 -6.99
N LYS A 22 4.18 4.47 -7.29
CA LYS A 22 4.13 5.11 -8.62
C LYS A 22 4.66 4.20 -9.73
N GLN A 23 5.76 3.47 -9.48
CA GLN A 23 6.31 2.50 -10.44
C GLN A 23 5.32 1.37 -10.75
N LEU A 24 4.50 0.98 -9.79
CA LEU A 24 3.42 0.00 -9.95
C LEU A 24 2.15 0.59 -10.58
N GLY A 25 2.13 1.87 -10.94
CA GLY A 25 0.95 2.55 -11.50
C GLY A 25 -0.14 2.87 -10.48
N ILE A 26 0.16 2.79 -9.18
CA ILE A 26 -0.80 3.08 -8.11
C ILE A 26 -0.92 4.60 -7.96
N THR A 27 -2.13 5.13 -8.14
CA THR A 27 -2.42 6.57 -8.10
C THR A 27 -3.28 7.00 -6.90
N GLY A 28 -3.77 6.05 -6.11
CA GLY A 28 -4.66 6.33 -4.98
C GLY A 28 -4.62 5.24 -3.91
N ALA A 29 -5.01 5.62 -2.70
CA ALA A 29 -5.09 4.75 -1.53
C ALA A 29 -6.55 4.66 -1.02
N PRO A 30 -6.96 3.56 -0.37
CA PRO A 30 -6.15 2.37 -0.08
C PRO A 30 -5.95 1.48 -1.32
N PHE A 31 -4.81 0.79 -1.39
CA PHE A 31 -4.47 -0.16 -2.45
C PHE A 31 -3.75 -1.36 -1.83
N PHE A 32 -4.09 -2.56 -2.26
CA PHE A 32 -3.56 -3.80 -1.71
C PHE A 32 -2.96 -4.66 -2.80
N VAL A 33 -1.77 -5.20 -2.56
CA VAL A 33 -1.10 -6.18 -3.43
C VAL A 33 -0.98 -7.49 -2.66
N ILE A 34 -1.58 -8.55 -3.17
CA ILE A 34 -1.59 -9.87 -2.53
C ILE A 34 -0.73 -10.83 -3.36
N ASN A 35 0.32 -11.36 -2.72
CA ASN A 35 1.29 -12.30 -3.31
C ASN A 35 1.87 -11.84 -4.66
N ARG A 36 2.01 -10.53 -4.89
CA ARG A 36 2.43 -9.92 -6.17
C ARG A 36 1.60 -10.36 -7.40
N LYS A 37 0.43 -10.96 -7.19
CA LYS A 37 -0.41 -11.58 -8.22
C LYS A 37 -1.77 -10.88 -8.33
N PHE A 38 -2.33 -10.46 -7.19
CA PHE A 38 -3.61 -9.79 -7.14
C PHE A 38 -3.45 -8.36 -6.65
N ALA A 39 -4.23 -7.45 -7.23
CA ALA A 39 -4.30 -6.06 -6.85
C ALA A 39 -5.76 -5.69 -6.54
N ILE A 40 -5.98 -5.04 -5.40
CA ILE A 40 -7.29 -4.55 -4.98
C ILE A 40 -7.17 -3.03 -4.79
N SER A 41 -7.92 -2.26 -5.58
CA SER A 41 -7.94 -0.79 -5.50
C SER A 41 -9.17 -0.30 -4.76
N GLY A 42 -8.96 0.59 -3.79
CA GLY A 42 -10.00 1.19 -2.97
C GLY A 42 -10.43 0.33 -1.78
N ALA A 43 -11.31 0.89 -0.96
CA ALA A 43 -11.91 0.23 0.19
C ALA A 43 -13.00 -0.75 -0.28
N GLN A 44 -12.59 -1.90 -0.78
CA GLN A 44 -13.50 -2.93 -1.30
C GLN A 44 -14.22 -3.69 -0.17
N PRO A 45 -15.36 -4.36 -0.48
CA PRO A 45 -16.03 -5.24 0.46
C PRO A 45 -15.14 -6.40 0.94
N THR A 46 -15.40 -6.91 2.14
CA THR A 46 -14.63 -8.00 2.76
C THR A 46 -14.59 -9.25 1.89
N GLU A 47 -15.67 -9.55 1.16
CA GLU A 47 -15.77 -10.71 0.27
C GLU A 47 -14.72 -10.68 -0.83
N VAL A 48 -14.35 -9.49 -1.34
CA VAL A 48 -13.30 -9.33 -2.36
C VAL A 48 -11.94 -9.77 -1.79
N PHE A 49 -11.64 -9.40 -0.56
CA PHE A 49 -10.41 -9.79 0.12
C PHE A 49 -10.37 -11.30 0.39
N ILE A 50 -11.46 -11.88 0.91
CA ILE A 50 -11.56 -13.33 1.16
C ILE A 50 -11.31 -14.11 -0.14
N ASN A 51 -11.95 -13.70 -1.23
CA ASN A 51 -11.77 -14.35 -2.52
C ASN A 51 -10.34 -14.26 -3.03
N ALA A 52 -9.69 -13.09 -2.91
CA ALA A 52 -8.30 -12.94 -3.34
C ALA A 52 -7.32 -13.75 -2.49
N LEU A 53 -7.57 -13.87 -1.18
CA LEU A 53 -6.77 -14.68 -0.26
C LEU A 53 -6.96 -16.19 -0.46
N ASN A 54 -8.12 -16.64 -0.92
CA ASN A 54 -8.36 -18.04 -1.26
C ASN A 54 -7.71 -18.48 -2.59
N GLN A 55 -7.23 -17.53 -3.41
CA GLN A 55 -6.63 -17.79 -4.72
C GLN A 55 -5.09 -17.74 -4.73
N VAL A 56 -4.47 -17.55 -3.56
CA VAL A 56 -3.00 -17.58 -3.38
C VAL A 56 -2.47 -18.89 -2.85
#